data_AF-A0A7W6BE36-F1
#
_entry.id   AF-A0A7W6BE36-F1
#
_cell.length_a   1.000
_cell.length_b   1.000
_cell.length_c   1.000
_cell.angle_alpha   90.00
_cell.angle_beta   90.00
_cell.angle_gamma   90.00
#
_symmetry.space_group_name_H-M   'P 1'
#
loop_
_entity.id
_entity.type
_entity.pdbx_description
1 polymer ?
#
loop_
_entity_poly.entity_id
_entity_poly.type
_entity_poly.pdbx_seq_one_letter_code
_entity_poly.pdbx_strand_id
1 'polypeptide(L)'
;MNENPLPTALLLARSAIAAAPLAEMRQLADRVMAQGRVAAAHIAFSEQGEPALRDVLLALVGEGAASILIVPVMLPAEPSYRAWLARSITRWRSEDGRAWPDIRIGPTLGSLPEMAGLLAAAIRGASEQQPEAPLPPKAREGSIVPAQKRRVLVCHGGPCTAAGAPLVWGHLRNEQARLSLRTEGDGMMSAKASCLGPCNLAPVVQVCPENVYYGGVDEQAIDAIIQSHILNGTVAPDHAYAADGRKQFLR
;
A
#
# COMPACT_ATOMS: atom_id res chain seq x y z
N MET A 1 15.76 43.43 14.90
CA MET A 1 15.95 42.12 14.28
C MET A 1 14.56 41.57 14.03
N ASN A 2 14.10 41.51 12.77
CA ASN A 2 12.83 40.84 12.47
C ASN A 2 13.10 39.34 12.56
N GLU A 3 12.77 38.71 13.68
CA GLU A 3 12.66 37.26 13.72
C GLU A 3 11.51 36.86 12.80
N ASN A 4 11.85 36.14 11.73
CA ASN A 4 10.84 35.60 10.84
C ASN A 4 9.99 34.61 11.66
N PRO A 5 8.65 34.68 11.64
CA PRO A 5 7.82 33.80 12.44
C PRO A 5 8.12 32.33 12.11
N LEU A 6 8.23 31.50 13.16
CA LEU A 6 8.50 30.08 12.98
C LEU A 6 7.37 29.42 12.17
N PRO A 7 7.69 28.53 11.21
CA PRO A 7 6.69 27.89 10.38
C PRO A 7 5.90 26.83 11.17
N THR A 8 4.71 26.50 10.68
CA THR A 8 3.97 25.32 11.11
C THR A 8 4.41 24.11 10.28
N ALA A 9 4.87 23.04 10.93
CA ALA A 9 5.23 21.79 10.25
C ALA A 9 4.03 20.82 10.18
N LEU A 10 3.86 20.18 9.04
CA LEU A 10 2.90 19.12 8.81
C LEU A 10 3.64 17.85 8.36
N LEU A 11 3.74 16.86 9.25
CA LEU A 11 4.31 15.55 8.95
C LEU A 11 3.28 14.74 8.15
N LEU A 12 3.53 14.55 6.86
CA LEU A 12 2.62 13.87 5.95
C LEU A 12 3.07 12.43 5.73
N ALA A 13 2.28 11.48 6.23
CA ALA A 13 2.44 10.05 5.97
C ALA A 13 1.44 9.57 4.91
N ARG A 14 1.70 8.42 4.28
CA ARG A 14 0.75 7.83 3.32
C ARG A 14 -0.48 7.23 4.02
N SER A 15 -0.25 6.48 5.11
CA SER A 15 -1.32 5.79 5.83
C SER A 15 -0.98 5.52 7.30
N ALA A 16 -1.99 5.54 8.16
CA ALA A 16 -1.98 4.99 9.51
C ALA A 16 -3.41 4.55 9.88
N ILE A 17 -3.66 3.24 9.87
CA ILE A 17 -5.01 2.68 10.05
C ILE A 17 -5.23 2.22 11.49
N ALA A 18 -4.16 1.89 12.21
CA ALA A 18 -4.22 1.38 13.58
C ALA A 18 -3.72 2.41 14.61
N ALA A 19 -3.97 2.14 15.89
CA ALA A 19 -3.58 3.01 16.99
C ALA A 19 -2.05 3.19 17.13
N ALA A 20 -1.26 2.12 16.94
CA ALA A 20 0.19 2.18 17.08
C ALA A 20 0.88 3.06 16.02
N PRO A 21 0.57 2.94 14.71
CA PRO A 21 1.01 3.86 13.65
C PRO A 21 0.69 5.32 13.95
N LEU A 22 -0.54 5.56 14.41
CA LEU A 22 -0.99 6.91 14.77
C LEU A 22 -0.22 7.46 15.97
N ALA A 23 0.01 6.64 16.99
CA ALA A 23 0.81 7.02 18.16
C ALA A 23 2.27 7.32 17.80
N GLU A 24 2.88 6.52 16.91
CA GLU A 24 4.24 6.77 16.41
C GLU A 24 4.32 8.12 15.70
N MET A 25 3.37 8.45 14.83
CA MET A 25 3.31 9.75 14.16
C MET A 25 3.16 10.92 15.14
N ARG A 26 2.32 10.77 16.17
CA ARG A 26 2.17 11.80 17.23
C ARG A 26 3.48 11.99 17.99
N GLN A 27 4.16 10.91 18.37
CA GLN A 27 5.46 11.00 19.03
C GLN A 27 6.51 11.69 18.14
N LEU A 28 6.48 11.48 16.83
CA LEU A 28 7.37 12.20 15.91
C LEU A 28 7.05 13.70 15.87
N ALA A 29 5.78 14.08 15.85
CA ALA A 29 5.37 15.49 15.92
C ALA A 29 5.82 16.15 17.24
N ASP A 30 5.65 15.46 18.38
CA ASP A 30 6.11 15.94 19.69
C ASP A 30 7.64 16.14 19.70
N ARG A 31 8.39 15.19 19.14
CA ARG A 31 9.86 15.29 19.02
C ARG A 31 10.28 16.44 18.12
N VAL A 32 9.53 16.73 17.06
CA VAL A 32 9.78 17.89 16.19
C VAL A 32 9.50 19.19 16.94
N MET A 33 8.40 19.29 17.69
CA MET A 33 8.09 20.45 18.54
C MET A 33 9.22 20.71 19.55
N ALA A 34 9.73 19.66 20.19
CA ALA A 34 10.80 19.75 21.18
C ALA A 34 12.12 20.32 20.61
N GLN A 35 12.30 20.37 19.29
CA GLN A 35 13.47 20.99 18.66
C GLN A 35 13.43 22.53 18.68
N GLY A 36 12.26 23.14 18.96
CA GLY A 36 12.11 24.59 19.03
C GLY A 36 12.29 25.32 17.69
N ARG A 37 12.08 24.63 16.56
CA ARG A 37 12.29 25.16 15.19
C ARG A 37 11.00 25.43 14.42
N VAL A 38 9.85 25.14 15.02
CA VAL A 38 8.51 25.28 14.42
C VAL A 38 7.57 25.88 15.46
N ALA A 39 6.56 26.63 15.01
CA ALA A 39 5.53 27.17 15.88
C ALA A 39 4.55 26.08 16.33
N ALA A 40 4.26 25.13 15.45
CA ALA A 40 3.41 23.97 15.68
C ALA A 40 3.84 22.80 14.79
N ALA A 41 3.50 21.57 15.20
CA ALA A 41 3.73 20.35 14.44
C ALA A 41 2.45 19.51 14.41
N HIS A 42 1.99 19.21 13.20
CA HIS A 42 0.78 18.45 12.94
C HIS A 42 1.13 17.16 12.19
N ILE A 43 0.19 16.20 12.19
CA ILE A 43 0.28 14.98 11.38
C ILE A 43 -0.90 14.94 10.42
N ALA A 44 -0.69 14.37 9.24
CA ALA A 44 -1.77 14.08 8.30
C ALA A 44 -1.47 12.85 7.43
N PHE A 45 -2.52 12.32 6.82
CA PHE A 45 -2.46 11.16 5.93
C PHE A 45 -2.98 11.49 4.53
N SER A 46 -2.27 11.02 3.50
CA SER A 46 -2.67 11.25 2.10
C SER A 46 -3.61 10.19 1.53
N GLU A 47 -3.63 8.97 2.10
CA GLU A 47 -4.45 7.85 1.60
C GLU A 47 -5.39 7.30 2.69
N GLN A 48 -4.86 6.52 3.65
CA GLN A 48 -5.67 5.80 4.65
C GLN A 48 -5.28 6.19 6.08
N GLY A 49 -6.07 7.03 6.74
CA GLY A 49 -5.84 7.44 8.12
C GLY A 49 -6.51 8.78 8.43
N GLU A 50 -6.65 9.11 9.71
CA GLU A 50 -7.23 10.38 10.17
C GLU A 50 -6.26 11.14 11.08
N PRO A 51 -6.10 12.46 10.89
CA PRO A 51 -6.85 13.32 9.97
C PRO A 51 -6.32 13.30 8.52
N ALA A 52 -7.20 13.56 7.55
CA ALA A 52 -6.82 13.67 6.14
C ALA A 52 -6.06 14.98 5.87
N LEU A 53 -5.07 14.94 4.96
CA LEU A 53 -4.24 16.10 4.59
C LEU A 53 -5.07 17.35 4.26
N ARG A 54 -6.13 17.20 3.46
CA ARG A 54 -6.95 18.32 3.03
C ARG A 54 -7.61 19.04 4.22
N ASP A 55 -8.10 18.28 5.19
CA ASP A 55 -8.83 18.84 6.33
C ASP A 55 -7.87 19.60 7.25
N VAL A 56 -6.66 19.08 7.47
CA VAL A 56 -5.62 19.77 8.24
C VAL A 56 -5.17 21.05 7.55
N LEU A 57 -4.96 21.03 6.23
CA LEU A 57 -4.60 22.24 5.48
C LEU A 57 -5.69 23.31 5.54
N LEU A 58 -6.96 22.92 5.38
CA LEU A 58 -8.09 23.85 5.47
C LEU A 58 -8.23 24.44 6.89
N ALA A 59 -8.01 23.63 7.92
CA ALA A 59 -8.00 24.10 9.30
C ALA A 59 -6.88 25.13 9.53
N LEU A 60 -5.64 24.82 9.15
CA LEU A 60 -4.51 25.74 9.28
C LEU A 60 -4.70 27.05 8.50
N VAL A 61 -5.31 26.99 7.32
CA VAL A 61 -5.70 28.19 6.56
C VAL A 61 -6.77 28.99 7.30
N GLY A 62 -7.79 28.32 7.85
CA GLY A 62 -8.83 28.97 8.66
C GLY A 62 -8.30 29.61 9.94
N GLU A 63 -7.25 29.04 10.53
CA GLU A 63 -6.52 29.55 11.69
C GLU A 63 -5.55 30.70 11.35
N GLY A 64 -5.35 31.00 10.05
CA GLY A 64 -4.50 32.11 9.60
C GLY A 64 -3.01 31.78 9.60
N ALA A 65 -2.62 30.50 9.42
CA ALA A 65 -1.21 30.11 9.35
C ALA A 65 -0.47 30.87 8.23
N ALA A 66 0.58 31.61 8.61
CA ALA A 66 1.36 32.42 7.68
C ALA A 66 2.27 31.59 6.76
N SER A 67 2.72 30.42 7.23
CA SER A 67 3.56 29.49 6.47
C SER A 67 3.33 28.06 6.95
N ILE A 68 3.16 27.14 6.00
CA ILE A 68 2.96 25.70 6.25
C ILE A 68 4.05 24.94 5.52
N LEU A 69 4.84 24.16 6.24
CA LEU A 69 5.85 23.26 5.70
C LEU A 69 5.36 21.83 5.75
N ILE A 70 5.12 21.23 4.60
CA ILE A 70 4.76 19.82 4.50
C ILE A 70 6.05 19.01 4.43
N VAL A 71 6.24 18.09 5.37
CA VAL A 71 7.39 17.18 5.41
C VAL A 71 6.87 15.77 5.10
N PRO A 72 7.07 15.25 3.88
CA PRO A 72 6.71 13.88 3.55
C PRO A 72 7.56 12.91 4.36
N VAL A 73 6.92 11.98 5.07
CA VAL A 73 7.59 10.93 5.84
C VAL A 73 7.18 9.55 5.35
N MET A 74 8.15 8.64 5.21
CA MET A 74 7.92 7.22 4.84
C MET A 74 7.64 6.34 6.08
N LEU A 75 7.06 6.96 7.11
CA LEU A 75 6.73 6.39 8.41
C LEU A 75 5.22 6.60 8.67
N PRO A 76 4.61 5.88 9.60
CA PRO A 76 5.16 4.85 10.49
C PRO A 76 5.39 3.52 9.75
N ALA A 77 6.26 2.68 10.31
CA ALA A 77 6.35 1.30 9.83
C ALA A 77 5.07 0.53 10.22
N GLU A 78 4.68 -0.45 9.41
CA GLU A 78 3.56 -1.33 9.76
C GLU A 78 3.88 -2.06 11.10
N PRO A 79 3.06 -1.90 12.16
CA PRO A 79 3.44 -2.30 13.53
C PRO A 79 3.69 -3.80 13.65
N SER A 80 2.94 -4.57 12.86
CA SER A 80 3.01 -6.02 12.83
C SER A 80 4.20 -6.52 12.02
N TYR A 81 4.86 -5.68 11.23
CA TYR A 81 5.87 -6.07 10.25
C TYR A 81 7.10 -6.71 10.87
N ARG A 82 7.66 -6.10 11.93
CA ARG A 82 8.83 -6.65 12.62
C ARG A 82 8.53 -8.02 13.24
N ALA A 83 7.36 -8.14 13.88
CA ALA A 83 6.92 -9.38 14.49
C ALA A 83 6.63 -10.45 13.42
N TRP A 84 6.05 -10.06 12.29
CA TRP A 84 5.82 -10.92 11.14
C TRP A 84 7.14 -11.40 10.51
N LEU A 85 8.15 -10.52 10.35
CA LEU A 85 9.48 -10.87 9.87
C LEU A 85 10.12 -11.92 10.78
N ALA A 86 10.11 -11.69 12.10
CA ALA A 86 10.64 -12.63 13.08
C ALA A 86 9.97 -14.01 12.96
N ARG A 87 8.63 -14.06 12.92
CA ARG A 87 7.88 -15.31 12.75
C ARG A 87 8.18 -16.00 11.42
N SER A 88 8.31 -15.23 10.35
CA SER A 88 8.59 -15.77 9.01
C SER A 88 9.98 -16.38 8.94
N ILE A 89 11.00 -15.69 9.47
CA ILE A 89 12.38 -16.21 9.55
C ILE A 89 12.43 -17.48 10.40
N THR A 90 11.75 -17.50 11.55
CA THR A 90 11.65 -18.72 12.40
C THR A 90 11.04 -19.89 11.63
N ARG A 91 9.93 -19.66 10.91
CA ARG A 91 9.28 -20.69 10.10
C ARG A 91 10.22 -21.21 9.01
N TRP A 92 10.83 -20.33 8.22
CA TRP A 92 11.73 -20.74 7.14
C TRP A 92 12.95 -21.52 7.65
N ARG A 93 13.51 -21.12 8.80
CA ARG A 93 14.57 -21.87 9.47
C ARG A 93 14.14 -23.29 9.84
N SER A 94 12.91 -23.46 10.30
CA SER A 94 12.39 -24.79 10.65
C SER A 94 12.11 -25.68 9.44
N GLU A 95 11.86 -25.09 8.27
CA GLU A 95 11.52 -25.81 7.03
C GLU A 95 12.76 -26.24 6.21
N ASP A 96 13.87 -25.49 6.30
CA ASP A 96 15.02 -25.64 5.37
C ASP A 96 16.09 -26.67 5.81
N GLY A 97 16.13 -27.04 7.08
CA GLY A 97 17.01 -28.10 7.62
C GLY A 97 18.54 -27.82 7.59
N ARG A 98 19.00 -26.78 6.89
CA ARG A 98 20.41 -26.35 6.83
C ARG A 98 20.77 -25.44 8.03
N ALA A 99 22.06 -25.23 8.24
CA ALA A 99 22.55 -24.23 9.19
C ALA A 99 22.34 -22.81 8.62
N TRP A 100 21.55 -21.99 9.31
CA TRP A 100 21.32 -20.60 8.94
C TRP A 100 22.30 -19.67 9.67
N PRO A 101 22.69 -18.53 9.07
CA PRO A 101 23.53 -17.53 9.73
C PRO A 101 22.78 -16.84 10.88
N ASP A 102 23.52 -16.12 11.75
CA ASP A 102 22.92 -15.21 12.73
C ASP A 102 22.16 -14.10 12.00
N ILE A 103 20.87 -13.94 12.31
CA ILE A 103 19.98 -12.95 11.66
C ILE A 103 19.41 -12.07 12.75
N ARG A 104 19.74 -10.78 12.70
CA ARG A 104 19.26 -9.76 13.63
C ARG A 104 18.32 -8.80 12.91
N ILE A 105 17.16 -8.57 13.50
CA ILE A 105 16.17 -7.62 12.98
C ILE A 105 16.32 -6.32 13.73
N GLY A 106 16.69 -5.25 13.02
CA GLY A 106 16.81 -3.90 13.57
C GLY A 106 15.48 -3.33 14.12
N PRO A 107 15.53 -2.16 14.78
CA PRO A 107 14.34 -1.42 15.17
C PRO A 107 13.66 -0.76 13.96
N THR A 108 12.46 -0.22 14.14
CA THR A 108 11.80 0.62 13.13
C THR A 108 12.40 2.02 13.14
N LEU A 109 12.53 2.65 11.98
CA LEU A 109 13.22 3.94 11.85
C LEU A 109 12.54 5.05 12.68
N GLY A 110 11.22 5.10 12.75
CA GLY A 110 10.52 6.14 13.53
C GLY A 110 10.71 6.04 15.04
N SER A 111 11.08 4.87 15.55
CA SER A 111 11.41 4.70 16.98
C SER A 111 12.78 5.27 17.36
N LEU A 112 13.67 5.51 16.39
CA LEU A 112 15.05 5.94 16.65
C LEU A 112 15.08 7.38 17.23
N PRO A 113 15.89 7.65 18.27
CA PRO A 113 16.09 9.00 18.81
C PRO A 113 16.58 10.00 17.76
N GLU A 114 17.46 9.56 16.85
CA GLU A 114 18.08 10.37 15.79
C GLU A 114 17.07 10.86 14.76
N MET A 115 15.90 10.20 14.65
CA MET A 115 14.85 10.57 13.70
C MET A 115 14.39 12.02 13.89
N ALA A 116 14.36 12.51 15.12
CA ALA A 116 14.02 13.91 15.41
C ALA A 116 15.00 14.89 14.73
N GLY A 117 16.30 14.57 14.76
CA GLY A 117 17.34 15.37 14.12
C GLY A 117 17.23 15.36 12.59
N LEU A 118 16.90 14.20 12.01
CA LEU A 118 16.66 14.07 10.57
C LEU A 118 15.41 14.85 10.12
N LEU A 119 14.30 14.76 10.87
CA LEU A 119 13.10 15.56 10.59
C LEU A 119 13.38 17.05 10.73
N ALA A 120 14.14 17.47 11.74
CA ALA A 120 14.54 18.86 11.88
C ALA A 120 15.42 19.35 10.70
N ALA A 121 16.27 18.48 10.16
CA ALA A 121 17.05 18.78 8.96
C ALA A 121 16.16 18.90 7.72
N ALA A 122 15.18 18.01 7.56
CA ALA A 122 14.19 18.09 6.48
C ALA A 122 13.34 19.37 6.55
N ILE A 123 12.89 19.76 7.75
CA ILE A 123 12.15 21.02 7.98
C ILE A 123 12.99 22.22 7.57
N ARG A 124 14.27 22.27 7.98
CA ARG A 124 15.18 23.35 7.56
C ARG A 124 15.30 23.43 6.04
N GLY A 125 15.57 22.30 5.41
CA GLY A 125 15.67 22.23 3.94
C GLY A 125 14.38 22.69 3.26
N ALA A 126 13.22 22.35 3.81
CA ALA A 126 11.93 22.82 3.30
C ALA A 126 11.73 24.33 3.48
N SER A 127 12.14 24.92 4.61
CA SER A 127 12.08 26.36 4.84
C SER A 127 12.94 27.18 3.85
N GLU A 128 14.01 26.59 3.34
CA GLU A 128 14.95 27.22 2.40
C GLU A 128 14.51 27.07 0.94
N GLN A 129 13.56 26.17 0.66
CA GLN A 129 13.02 25.98 -0.68
C GLN A 129 12.03 27.08 -1.04
N GLN A 130 11.93 27.37 -2.35
CA GLN A 130 10.91 28.29 -2.85
C GLN A 130 9.53 27.67 -2.62
N PRO A 131 8.51 28.47 -2.22
CA PRO A 131 7.14 27.99 -2.11
C PRO A 131 6.67 27.38 -3.43
N GLU A 132 5.92 26.28 -3.34
CA GLU A 132 5.33 25.65 -4.51
C GLU A 132 4.40 26.65 -5.22
N ALA A 133 4.68 26.91 -6.50
CA ALA A 133 3.83 27.78 -7.29
C ALA A 133 2.50 27.04 -7.57
N PRO A 134 1.35 27.72 -7.49
CA PRO A 134 0.09 27.10 -7.87
C PRO A 134 0.16 26.68 -9.34
N LEU A 135 -0.05 25.38 -9.59
CA LEU A 135 -0.22 24.89 -10.94
C LEU A 135 -1.48 25.52 -11.54
N PRO A 136 -1.48 25.84 -12.84
CA PRO A 136 -2.68 26.34 -13.51
C PRO A 136 -3.81 25.32 -13.32
N PRO A 137 -5.07 25.79 -13.17
CA PRO A 137 -6.20 24.89 -13.01
C PRO A 137 -6.24 23.95 -14.21
N LYS A 138 -6.17 22.64 -13.95
CA LYS A 138 -6.34 21.64 -15.00
C LYS A 138 -7.74 21.82 -15.61
N ALA A 139 -7.80 21.76 -16.94
CA ALA A 139 -9.07 21.62 -17.63
C ALA A 139 -9.83 20.43 -17.02
N ARG A 140 -11.15 20.56 -16.87
CA ARG A 140 -12.02 19.48 -16.39
C ARG A 140 -12.13 18.41 -17.48
N GLU A 141 -11.08 17.63 -17.65
CA GLU A 141 -11.07 16.47 -18.52
C GLU A 141 -11.60 15.26 -17.74
N GLY A 142 -12.49 14.50 -18.38
CA GLY A 142 -13.06 13.29 -17.77
C GLY A 142 -12.08 12.12 -17.83
N SER A 143 -12.30 11.13 -16.96
CA SER A 143 -11.61 9.85 -17.06
C SER A 143 -12.30 8.93 -18.06
N ILE A 144 -11.53 8.18 -18.86
CA ILE A 144 -12.07 7.05 -19.62
C ILE A 144 -12.49 5.96 -18.63
N VAL A 145 -13.79 5.66 -18.59
CA VAL A 145 -14.32 4.53 -17.81
C VAL A 145 -14.21 3.27 -18.69
N PRO A 146 -13.41 2.25 -18.30
CA PRO A 146 -13.19 1.08 -19.14
C PRO A 146 -14.47 0.24 -19.26
N ALA A 147 -14.81 -0.17 -20.49
CA ALA A 147 -15.98 -1.00 -20.80
C ALA A 147 -15.78 -2.49 -20.45
N GLN A 148 -14.58 -2.89 -20.05
CA GLN A 148 -14.22 -4.29 -19.78
C GLN A 148 -15.14 -4.89 -18.72
N LYS A 149 -15.70 -6.04 -19.04
CA LYS A 149 -16.71 -6.73 -18.24
C LYS A 149 -16.15 -7.28 -16.93
N ARG A 150 -14.95 -7.85 -16.96
CA ARG A 150 -14.41 -8.61 -15.83
C ARG A 150 -13.45 -7.83 -14.95
N ARG A 151 -13.41 -8.20 -13.67
CA ARG A 151 -12.39 -7.77 -12.71
C ARG A 151 -11.62 -8.99 -12.23
N VAL A 152 -10.32 -9.01 -12.47
CA VAL A 152 -9.43 -10.08 -11.99
C VAL A 152 -8.66 -9.57 -10.78
N LEU A 153 -8.95 -10.15 -9.63
CA LEU A 153 -8.36 -9.80 -8.34
C LEU A 153 -7.28 -10.82 -7.98
N VAL A 154 -6.04 -10.38 -7.81
CA VAL A 154 -4.94 -11.26 -7.39
C VAL A 154 -4.61 -10.98 -5.92
N CYS A 155 -4.82 -11.98 -5.06
CA CYS A 155 -4.58 -11.86 -3.62
C CYS A 155 -3.09 -11.67 -3.33
N HIS A 156 -2.74 -10.58 -2.65
CA HIS A 156 -1.39 -10.31 -2.13
C HIS A 156 -1.33 -10.40 -0.60
N GLY A 157 -2.32 -11.05 0.03
CA GLY A 157 -2.25 -11.41 1.44
C GLY A 157 -1.03 -12.29 1.74
N GLY A 158 -0.58 -12.30 3.00
CA GLY A 158 0.66 -12.96 3.43
C GLY A 158 0.87 -14.39 2.87
N PRO A 159 -0.12 -15.31 3.01
CA PRO A 159 -0.01 -16.67 2.45
C PRO A 159 0.15 -16.71 0.93
N CYS A 160 -0.63 -15.90 0.18
CA CYS A 160 -0.54 -15.85 -1.29
C CYS A 160 0.79 -15.25 -1.75
N THR A 161 1.29 -14.21 -1.08
CA THR A 161 2.61 -13.66 -1.37
C THR A 161 3.72 -14.67 -1.12
N ALA A 162 3.65 -15.42 -0.02
CA ALA A 162 4.60 -16.51 0.26
C ALA A 162 4.52 -17.66 -0.76
N ALA A 163 3.34 -17.89 -1.33
CA ALA A 163 3.10 -18.92 -2.34
C ALA A 163 3.39 -18.46 -3.79
N GLY A 164 3.91 -17.24 -4.01
CA GLY A 164 4.33 -16.78 -5.34
C GLY A 164 3.39 -15.81 -6.06
N ALA A 165 2.39 -15.23 -5.38
CA ALA A 165 1.47 -14.26 -6.00
C ALA A 165 2.12 -13.09 -6.78
N PRO A 166 3.31 -12.55 -6.42
CA PRO A 166 3.98 -11.53 -7.23
C PRO A 166 4.35 -12.01 -8.64
N LEU A 167 4.68 -13.29 -8.82
CA LEU A 167 4.97 -13.89 -10.14
C LEU A 167 3.69 -14.02 -10.96
N VAL A 168 2.64 -14.58 -10.35
CA VAL A 168 1.28 -14.67 -10.90
C VAL A 168 0.79 -13.30 -11.38
N TRP A 169 1.00 -12.25 -10.58
CA TRP A 169 0.64 -10.88 -10.95
C TRP A 169 1.45 -10.35 -12.13
N GLY A 170 2.76 -10.57 -12.13
CA GLY A 170 3.64 -10.16 -13.23
C GLY A 170 3.20 -10.79 -14.54
N HIS A 171 2.98 -12.10 -14.53
CA HIS A 171 2.51 -12.86 -15.69
C HIS A 171 1.15 -12.37 -16.20
N LEU A 172 0.16 -12.25 -15.31
CA LEU A 172 -1.17 -11.71 -15.65
C LEU A 172 -1.09 -10.32 -16.30
N ARG A 173 -0.21 -9.44 -15.80
CA ARG A 173 -0.05 -8.08 -16.34
C ARG A 173 0.60 -8.07 -17.72
N ASN A 174 1.56 -8.96 -17.96
CA ASN A 174 2.20 -9.12 -19.26
C ASN A 174 1.18 -9.61 -20.29
N GLU A 175 0.42 -10.66 -19.96
CA GLU A 175 -0.61 -11.20 -20.85
C GLU A 175 -1.76 -10.22 -21.10
N GLN A 176 -2.18 -9.48 -20.06
CA GLN A 176 -3.18 -8.42 -20.19
C GLN A 176 -2.77 -7.33 -21.18
N ALA A 177 -1.48 -6.96 -21.19
CA ALA A 177 -0.95 -5.99 -22.12
C ALA A 177 -0.80 -6.59 -23.52
N ARG A 178 -0.22 -7.80 -23.62
CA ARG A 178 0.00 -8.53 -24.89
C ARG A 178 -1.28 -8.73 -25.69
N LEU A 179 -2.40 -8.97 -25.00
CA LEU A 179 -3.71 -9.25 -25.57
C LEU A 179 -4.66 -8.04 -25.54
N SER A 180 -4.17 -6.82 -25.23
CA SER A 180 -5.00 -5.60 -25.18
C SER A 180 -6.28 -5.71 -24.33
N LEU A 181 -6.28 -6.55 -23.28
CA LEU A 181 -7.49 -6.89 -22.53
C LEU A 181 -8.10 -5.72 -21.76
N ARG A 182 -7.41 -4.58 -21.68
CA ARG A 182 -7.90 -3.34 -21.02
C ARG A 182 -8.68 -2.43 -21.96
N THR A 183 -8.68 -2.72 -23.25
CA THR A 183 -9.28 -1.84 -24.27
C THR A 183 -10.13 -2.61 -25.26
N GLU A 184 -9.88 -3.91 -25.46
CA GLU A 184 -10.56 -4.72 -26.46
C GLU A 184 -11.55 -5.72 -25.85
N GLY A 185 -12.66 -5.93 -26.58
CA GLY A 185 -13.66 -6.95 -26.30
C GLY A 185 -14.22 -6.99 -24.88
N ASP A 186 -14.65 -8.19 -24.48
CA ASP A 186 -15.20 -8.53 -23.16
C ASP A 186 -14.11 -8.63 -22.06
N GLY A 187 -12.93 -8.05 -22.29
CA GLY A 187 -11.69 -8.25 -21.54
C GLY A 187 -11.74 -7.95 -20.03
N MET A 188 -10.63 -7.54 -19.45
CA MET A 188 -10.55 -7.41 -18.00
C MET A 188 -9.70 -6.25 -17.51
N MET A 189 -10.17 -5.69 -16.40
CA MET A 189 -9.35 -4.86 -15.52
C MET A 189 -8.81 -5.72 -14.39
N SER A 190 -7.58 -5.49 -13.99
CA SER A 190 -6.91 -6.26 -12.93
C SER A 190 -6.63 -5.36 -11.73
N ALA A 191 -6.66 -5.95 -10.53
CA ALA A 191 -6.28 -5.28 -9.30
C ALA A 191 -5.54 -6.25 -8.36
N LYS A 192 -4.58 -5.71 -7.61
CA LYS A 192 -4.05 -6.40 -6.44
C LYS A 192 -5.07 -6.26 -5.32
N ALA A 193 -5.46 -7.39 -4.74
CA ALA A 193 -6.33 -7.41 -3.57
C ALA A 193 -5.51 -7.71 -2.31
N SER A 194 -6.03 -7.29 -1.17
CA SER A 194 -5.60 -7.81 0.14
C SER A 194 -6.10 -9.26 0.29
N CYS A 195 -6.42 -9.72 1.50
CA CYS A 195 -6.89 -11.09 1.71
C CYS A 195 -8.25 -11.32 1.03
N LEU A 196 -8.34 -12.37 0.20
CA LEU A 196 -9.60 -12.81 -0.44
C LEU A 196 -10.34 -13.91 0.34
N GLY A 197 -9.77 -14.42 1.44
CA GLY A 197 -10.41 -15.41 2.33
C GLY A 197 -9.76 -16.80 2.34
N PRO A 198 -9.71 -17.55 1.21
CA PRO A 198 -9.32 -18.96 1.23
C PRO A 198 -7.80 -19.14 1.24
N CYS A 199 -7.14 -18.74 2.33
CA CYS A 199 -5.68 -18.75 2.47
C CYS A 199 -5.03 -20.13 2.26
N ASN A 200 -5.75 -21.22 2.52
CA ASN A 200 -5.26 -22.59 2.30
C ASN A 200 -5.26 -23.02 0.82
N LEU A 201 -5.81 -22.19 -0.07
CA LEU A 201 -5.80 -22.39 -1.53
C LEU A 201 -4.77 -21.47 -2.22
N ALA A 202 -3.85 -20.86 -1.46
CA ALA A 202 -2.87 -19.92 -1.99
C ALA A 202 -1.98 -20.53 -3.09
N PRO A 203 -1.62 -19.75 -4.14
CA PRO A 203 -2.08 -18.40 -4.46
C PRO A 203 -3.53 -18.36 -4.95
N VAL A 204 -4.27 -17.30 -4.57
CA VAL A 204 -5.69 -17.14 -4.90
C VAL A 204 -5.92 -16.00 -5.89
N VAL A 205 -6.70 -16.27 -6.94
CA VAL A 205 -7.22 -15.29 -7.90
C VAL A 205 -8.74 -15.37 -7.92
N GLN A 206 -9.43 -14.23 -7.97
CA GLN A 206 -10.88 -14.17 -8.11
C GLN A 206 -11.26 -13.43 -9.39
N VAL A 207 -12.25 -13.94 -10.11
CA VAL A 207 -12.83 -13.27 -11.28
C VAL A 207 -14.27 -12.87 -11.00
N CYS A 208 -14.55 -11.58 -11.15
CA CYS A 208 -15.87 -10.97 -11.00
C CYS A 208 -16.40 -10.50 -12.37
N PRO A 209 -17.74 -10.47 -12.59
CA PRO A 209 -18.81 -10.71 -11.62
C PRO A 209 -19.18 -12.18 -11.36
N GLU A 210 -18.58 -13.13 -12.09
CA GLU A 210 -18.92 -14.56 -12.01
C GLU A 210 -18.63 -15.20 -10.64
N ASN A 211 -17.91 -14.49 -9.76
CA ASN A 211 -17.56 -14.91 -8.40
C ASN A 211 -16.82 -16.26 -8.35
N VAL A 212 -15.93 -16.47 -9.33
CA VAL A 212 -15.14 -17.70 -9.44
C VAL A 212 -13.81 -17.50 -8.74
N TYR A 213 -13.48 -18.42 -7.83
CA TYR A 213 -12.20 -18.47 -7.15
C TYR A 213 -11.30 -19.50 -7.82
N TYR A 214 -10.04 -19.11 -8.03
CA TYR A 214 -8.99 -19.97 -8.51
C TYR A 214 -7.94 -20.11 -7.41
N GLY A 215 -7.56 -21.35 -7.10
CA GLY A 215 -6.58 -21.69 -6.07
C GLY A 215 -5.39 -22.46 -6.64
N GLY A 216 -4.25 -22.40 -5.95
CA GLY A 216 -3.00 -23.00 -6.42
C GLY A 216 -2.53 -22.40 -7.75
N VAL A 217 -2.83 -21.11 -7.97
CA VAL A 217 -2.61 -20.46 -9.26
C VAL A 217 -1.12 -20.22 -9.49
N ASP A 218 -0.62 -20.73 -10.61
CA ASP A 218 0.69 -20.42 -11.21
C ASP A 218 0.51 -19.70 -12.57
N GLU A 219 1.60 -19.52 -13.31
CA GLU A 219 1.58 -18.88 -14.63
C GLU A 219 0.72 -19.65 -15.66
N GLN A 220 0.77 -21.00 -15.65
CA GLN A 220 -0.03 -21.83 -16.57
C GLN A 220 -1.52 -21.74 -16.25
N ALA A 221 -1.87 -21.72 -14.97
CA ALA A 221 -3.23 -21.51 -14.51
C ALA A 221 -3.76 -20.14 -14.96
N ILE A 222 -2.93 -19.08 -14.91
CA ILE A 222 -3.30 -17.77 -15.44
C ILE A 222 -3.56 -17.82 -16.94
N ASP A 223 -2.73 -18.51 -17.73
CA ASP A 223 -2.95 -18.68 -19.16
C ASP A 223 -4.30 -19.37 -19.43
N ALA A 224 -4.59 -20.44 -18.70
CA ALA A 224 -5.86 -21.15 -18.78
C ALA A 224 -7.06 -20.26 -18.37
N ILE A 225 -6.92 -19.45 -17.30
CA ILE A 225 -7.96 -18.51 -16.87
C ILE A 225 -8.20 -17.45 -17.95
N ILE A 226 -7.15 -16.89 -18.55
CA ILE A 226 -7.29 -15.88 -19.60
C ILE A 226 -7.98 -16.48 -20.82
N GLN A 227 -7.49 -17.62 -21.32
CA GLN A 227 -8.03 -18.24 -22.53
C GLN A 227 -9.46 -18.73 -22.33
N SER A 228 -9.71 -19.53 -21.30
CA SER A 228 -11.04 -20.11 -21.08
C SER A 228 -12.02 -19.08 -20.53
N HIS A 229 -11.68 -18.41 -19.43
CA HIS A 229 -12.65 -17.64 -18.67
C HIS A 229 -12.77 -16.20 -19.17
N ILE A 230 -11.65 -15.51 -19.39
CA ILE A 230 -11.68 -14.10 -19.79
C ILE A 230 -12.05 -13.93 -21.25
N LEU A 231 -11.48 -14.72 -22.15
CA LEU A 231 -11.74 -14.61 -23.59
C LEU A 231 -12.98 -15.40 -24.02
N ASN A 232 -13.10 -16.65 -23.58
CA ASN A 232 -14.19 -17.54 -24.03
C ASN A 232 -15.38 -17.64 -23.05
N GLY A 233 -15.35 -16.92 -21.92
CA GLY A 233 -16.44 -16.91 -20.95
C GLY A 233 -16.71 -18.23 -20.23
N THR A 234 -15.81 -19.20 -20.33
CA THR A 234 -15.95 -20.54 -19.73
C THR A 234 -14.96 -20.73 -18.59
N VAL A 235 -15.43 -21.13 -17.41
CA VAL A 235 -14.57 -21.33 -16.23
C VAL A 235 -13.48 -22.36 -16.51
N ALA A 236 -12.24 -22.09 -16.09
CA ALA A 236 -11.14 -23.06 -16.16
C ALA A 236 -11.25 -24.07 -14.98
N PRO A 237 -11.75 -25.29 -15.20
CA PRO A 237 -12.25 -26.14 -14.11
C PRO A 237 -11.15 -26.68 -13.18
N ASP A 238 -9.93 -26.83 -13.69
CA ASP A 238 -8.83 -27.50 -12.98
C ASP A 238 -8.40 -26.75 -11.72
N HIS A 239 -8.47 -25.42 -11.78
CA HIS A 239 -8.10 -24.53 -10.67
C HIS A 239 -9.31 -23.90 -9.97
N ALA A 240 -10.53 -24.14 -10.48
CA ALA A 240 -11.73 -23.46 -10.01
C ALA A 240 -12.33 -24.10 -8.75
N TYR A 241 -12.72 -23.23 -7.82
CA TYR A 241 -13.39 -23.55 -6.56
C TYR A 241 -14.76 -22.88 -6.51
N ALA A 242 -15.74 -23.61 -6.00
CA ALA A 242 -17.10 -23.11 -5.87
C ALA A 242 -17.20 -22.14 -4.68
N ALA A 243 -17.84 -20.99 -4.87
CA ALA A 243 -18.12 -20.06 -3.76
C ALA A 243 -19.40 -20.47 -3.00
N ASP A 244 -19.42 -21.69 -2.46
CA ASP A 244 -20.60 -22.32 -1.83
C ASP A 244 -20.62 -22.25 -0.30
N GLY A 245 -19.62 -21.60 0.31
CA GLY A 245 -19.47 -21.48 1.76
C GLY A 245 -19.00 -22.76 2.46
N ARG A 246 -18.59 -23.79 1.72
CA ARG A 246 -18.11 -25.06 2.27
C ARG A 246 -16.58 -25.16 2.24
N LYS A 247 -16.03 -25.96 3.16
CA LYS A 247 -14.59 -26.23 3.21
C LYS A 247 -14.18 -27.03 1.97
N GLN A 248 -13.23 -26.49 1.22
CA GLN A 248 -12.61 -27.15 0.07
C GLN A 248 -11.10 -27.22 0.32
N PHE A 249 -10.45 -28.24 -0.24
CA PHE A 249 -9.01 -28.49 -0.10
C PHE A 249 -8.31 -28.25 -1.43
N LEU A 250 -7.02 -27.91 -1.36
CA LEU A 250 -6.20 -27.77 -2.56
C LEU A 250 -6.23 -29.10 -3.34
N ARG A 251 -6.44 -29.02 -4.66
CA ARG A 251 -6.49 -30.18 -5.55
C ARG A 251 -5.08 -30.59 -5.96
#